data_AF-A0A7W8QFX1-F1
#
_entry.id   AF-A0A7W8QFX1-F1
#
_cell.length_a   1.000
_cell.length_b   1.000
_cell.length_c   1.000
_cell.angle_alpha   90.00
_cell.angle_beta   90.00
_cell.angle_gamma   90.00
#
_symmetry.space_group_name_H-M   'P 1'
#
loop_
_entity.id
_entity.type
_entity.pdbx_description
1 polymer ?
#
loop_
_entity_poly.entity_id
_entity_poly.type
_entity_poly.pdbx_seq_one_letter_code
_entity_poly.pdbx_strand_id
1 'polypeptide(L)'
;MTRANPLPDDVETLKAMLLSQEAALRERDAQVLKLQETVDSQQAALAARAAEIEHLKLLIAKLRRMQFGRKSEKLDRQIEQLELRLEELETDEGAAPVEIPKTPRAAVEQAPRKPLPETSAARAPNTPARICREVLRVRWRDEAAGRRYCRTT
;
A
#
# COMPACT_ATOMS: atom_id res chain seq x y z
N MET A 1 19.65 -30.05 -34.26
CA MET A 1 21.05 -30.44 -34.01
C MET A 1 21.79 -29.20 -33.54
N THR A 2 21.72 -28.89 -32.24
CA THR A 2 22.30 -27.68 -31.64
C THR A 2 23.81 -27.88 -31.55
N ARG A 3 24.60 -27.03 -32.23
CA ARG A 3 26.06 -27.10 -32.14
C ARG A 3 26.47 -26.83 -30.70
N ALA A 4 27.12 -27.83 -30.07
CA ALA A 4 27.95 -27.57 -28.91
C ALA A 4 28.94 -26.49 -29.31
N ASN A 5 28.92 -25.34 -28.63
CA ASN A 5 29.95 -24.33 -28.79
C ASN A 5 31.17 -24.91 -28.06
N PRO A 6 32.17 -25.45 -28.76
CA PRO A 6 33.27 -26.13 -28.09
C PRO A 6 33.98 -25.10 -27.20
N LEU A 7 34.20 -25.45 -25.94
CA LEU A 7 35.03 -24.63 -25.07
C LEU A 7 36.42 -24.50 -25.68
N PRO A 8 37.11 -23.37 -25.49
CA PRO A 8 38.51 -23.25 -25.90
C PRO A 8 39.35 -24.31 -25.17
N ASP A 9 40.12 -25.10 -25.91
CA ASP A 9 41.03 -26.12 -25.35
C ASP A 9 42.39 -25.54 -24.89
N ASP A 10 42.62 -24.25 -25.12
CA ASP A 10 43.85 -23.57 -24.73
C ASP A 10 43.81 -23.09 -23.27
N VAL A 11 44.85 -23.46 -22.52
CA VAL A 11 44.94 -23.21 -21.07
C VAL A 11 45.02 -21.72 -20.76
N GLU A 12 45.66 -20.91 -21.61
CA GLU A 12 45.75 -19.46 -21.42
C GLU A 12 44.39 -18.79 -21.62
N THR A 13 43.64 -19.24 -22.63
CA THR A 13 42.29 -18.77 -22.93
C THR A 13 41.32 -19.07 -21.78
N LEU A 14 41.37 -20.28 -21.22
CA LEU A 14 40.54 -20.66 -20.07
C LEU A 14 40.87 -19.83 -18.82
N LYS A 15 42.16 -19.58 -18.55
CA LYS A 15 42.59 -18.70 -17.45
C LYS A 15 42.08 -17.27 -17.62
N ALA A 16 42.14 -16.73 -18.84
CA ALA A 16 41.61 -15.40 -19.14
C ALA A 16 40.10 -15.31 -18.90
N MET A 17 39.34 -16.34 -19.30
CA MET A 17 37.90 -16.43 -19.01
C MET A 17 37.60 -16.55 -17.52
N LEU A 18 38.40 -17.30 -16.75
CA LEU A 18 38.23 -17.42 -15.31
C LEU A 18 38.46 -16.07 -14.62
N LEU A 19 39.55 -15.37 -14.97
CA LEU A 19 39.83 -14.04 -14.44
C LEU A 19 38.73 -13.03 -14.78
N SER A 20 38.19 -13.07 -16.01
CA SER A 20 37.08 -12.20 -16.39
C SER A 20 35.79 -12.55 -15.64
N GLN A 21 35.51 -13.83 -15.43
CA GLN A 21 34.37 -14.29 -14.63
C GLN A 21 34.50 -13.88 -13.16
N GLU A 22 35.68 -14.02 -12.56
CA GLU A 22 35.94 -13.57 -11.20
C GLU A 22 35.77 -12.05 -11.07
N ALA A 23 36.23 -11.27 -12.05
CA ALA A 23 35.99 -9.82 -12.08
C ALA A 23 34.48 -9.51 -12.13
N ALA A 24 33.72 -10.22 -12.98
CA ALA A 24 32.27 -10.06 -13.06
C ALA A 24 31.52 -10.54 -11.80
N LEU A 25 32.04 -11.53 -11.08
CA LEU A 25 31.52 -11.95 -9.78
C LEU A 25 31.74 -10.84 -8.74
N ARG A 26 32.98 -10.31 -8.64
CA ARG A 26 33.29 -9.20 -7.72
C ARG A 26 32.43 -7.96 -7.97
N GLU A 27 32.17 -7.64 -9.24
CA GLU A 27 31.29 -6.52 -9.59
C GLU A 27 29.85 -6.78 -9.14
N ARG A 28 29.33 -8.00 -9.37
CA ARG A 28 27.99 -8.38 -8.90
C ARG A 28 27.89 -8.38 -7.38
N ASP A 29 28.89 -8.89 -6.67
CA ASP A 29 28.92 -8.90 -5.21
C ASP A 29 28.90 -7.46 -4.67
N ALA A 30 29.64 -6.55 -5.29
CA ALA A 30 29.59 -5.12 -4.95
C ALA A 30 28.20 -4.50 -5.19
N GLN A 31 27.52 -4.87 -6.29
CA GLN A 31 26.14 -4.43 -6.54
C GLN A 31 25.15 -4.98 -5.50
N VAL A 32 25.29 -6.26 -5.13
CA VAL A 32 24.44 -6.89 -4.10
C VAL A 32 24.62 -6.20 -2.75
N LEU A 33 25.86 -5.90 -2.34
CA LEU A 33 26.12 -5.17 -1.09
C LEU A 33 25.46 -3.79 -1.09
N LYS A 34 25.58 -3.04 -2.19
CA LYS A 34 24.93 -1.72 -2.32
C LYS A 34 23.40 -1.80 -2.24
N LEU A 35 22.80 -2.81 -2.87
CA LEU A 35 21.36 -3.03 -2.79
C LEU A 35 20.94 -3.41 -1.37
N GLN A 36 21.72 -4.26 -0.70
CA GLN A 36 21.46 -4.65 0.69
C GLN A 36 21.50 -3.44 1.62
N GLU A 37 22.52 -2.58 1.51
CA GLU A 37 22.60 -1.33 2.28
C GLU A 37 21.37 -0.43 2.05
N THR A 38 20.90 -0.35 0.80
CA THR A 38 19.71 0.43 0.46
C THR A 38 18.46 -0.16 1.11
N VAL A 39 18.27 -1.48 1.03
CA VAL A 39 17.15 -2.18 1.65
C VAL A 39 17.18 -2.01 3.16
N ASP A 40 18.33 -2.18 3.80
CA ASP A 40 18.48 -2.04 5.26
C ASP A 40 18.15 -0.61 5.71
N SER A 41 18.58 0.40 4.94
CA SER A 41 18.26 1.80 5.20
C SER A 41 16.75 2.09 5.09
N GLN A 42 16.09 1.52 4.09
CA GLN A 42 14.65 1.65 3.89
C GLN A 42 13.87 0.94 4.99
N GLN A 43 14.29 -0.26 5.38
CA GLN A 43 13.67 -1.01 6.47
C GLN A 43 13.81 -0.26 7.80
N ALA A 44 14.96 0.34 8.08
CA ALA A 44 15.15 1.17 9.27
C ALA A 44 14.23 2.41 9.27
N ALA A 45 14.07 3.07 8.11
CA ALA A 45 13.16 4.20 7.96
C ALA A 45 11.69 3.79 8.18
N LEU A 46 11.25 2.67 7.61
CA LEU A 46 9.92 2.11 7.81
C LEU A 46 9.68 1.75 9.28
N ALA A 47 10.64 1.11 9.94
CA ALA A 47 10.54 0.78 11.35
C ALA A 47 10.42 2.03 12.25
N ALA A 48 11.18 3.08 11.94
CA ALA A 48 11.10 4.35 12.65
C ALA A 48 9.73 5.03 12.47
N ARG A 49 9.20 5.03 11.24
CA ARG A 49 7.86 5.55 10.94
C ARG A 49 6.76 4.77 11.66
N ALA A 50 6.80 3.45 11.61
CA ALA A 50 5.84 2.60 12.33
C ALA A 50 5.86 2.87 13.84
N ALA A 51 7.05 3.06 14.44
CA ALA A 51 7.17 3.43 15.85
C ALA A 51 6.58 4.82 16.15
N GLU A 52 6.74 5.80 15.25
CA GLU A 52 6.13 7.13 15.37
C GLU A 52 4.61 7.06 15.32
N ILE A 53 4.05 6.28 14.40
CA ILE A 53 2.60 6.02 14.28
C ILE A 53 2.04 5.43 15.58
N GLU A 54 2.68 4.39 16.12
CA GLU A 54 2.25 3.78 17.38
C GLU A 54 2.37 4.75 18.57
N HIS A 55 3.43 5.57 18.61
CA HIS A 55 3.58 6.60 19.62
C HIS A 55 2.44 7.63 19.59
N LEU A 56 2.10 8.14 18.39
CA LEU A 56 1.02 9.09 18.19
C LEU A 56 -0.34 8.50 18.57
N LYS A 57 -0.62 7.25 18.17
CA LYS A 57 -1.85 6.52 18.56
C LYS A 57 -2.00 6.42 20.07
N LEU A 58 -0.93 6.04 20.77
CA LEU A 58 -0.93 5.96 22.24
C LEU A 58 -1.14 7.34 22.89
N LEU A 59 -0.51 8.39 22.34
CA LEU A 59 -0.67 9.75 22.84
C LEU A 59 -2.11 10.25 22.68
N ILE A 60 -2.72 10.04 21.50
CA ILE A 60 -4.12 10.37 21.24
C ILE A 60 -5.03 9.63 22.22
N ALA A 61 -4.83 8.32 22.38
CA ALA A 61 -5.62 7.52 23.32
C ALA A 61 -5.50 8.02 24.77
N LYS A 62 -4.30 8.45 25.19
CA LYS A 62 -4.07 9.04 26.51
C LYS A 62 -4.80 10.38 26.67
N LEU A 63 -4.66 11.28 25.69
CA LEU A 63 -5.32 12.59 25.74
C LEU A 63 -6.85 12.44 25.76
N ARG A 64 -7.41 11.52 24.95
CA ARG A 64 -8.85 11.18 24.95
C ARG A 64 -9.35 10.74 26.32
N ARG A 65 -8.57 9.93 27.06
CA ARG A 65 -8.91 9.53 28.45
C ARG A 65 -8.85 10.68 29.46
N MET A 66 -8.15 11.77 29.13
CA MET A 66 -7.99 12.94 29.98
C MET A 66 -8.98 14.08 29.65
N GLN A 67 -9.85 13.90 28.64
CA GLN A 67 -10.82 14.91 28.20
C GLN A 67 -11.99 15.05 29.20
N PHE A 68 -11.80 15.86 30.24
CA PHE A 68 -12.91 16.26 31.12
C PHE A 68 -12.83 17.74 31.51
N GLY A 69 -13.97 18.42 31.50
CA GLY A 69 -14.14 19.81 31.94
C GLY A 69 -13.64 20.85 30.94
N ARG A 70 -13.57 22.13 31.35
CA ARG A 70 -13.22 23.29 30.47
C ARG A 70 -11.86 23.20 29.77
N LYS A 71 -10.98 22.27 30.18
CA LYS A 71 -9.70 22.01 29.51
C LYS A 71 -9.84 21.03 28.33
N SER A 72 -10.98 20.34 28.18
CA SER A 72 -11.22 19.38 27.10
C SER A 72 -11.16 20.04 25.73
N GLU A 73 -11.77 21.23 25.56
CA GLU A 73 -11.76 21.93 24.26
C GLU A 73 -10.35 22.20 23.73
N LYS A 74 -9.36 22.39 24.61
CA LYS A 74 -7.95 22.53 24.22
C LYS A 74 -7.32 21.19 23.86
N LEU A 75 -7.65 20.13 24.61
CA LEU A 75 -7.19 18.78 24.33
C LEU A 75 -7.79 18.24 23.03
N ASP A 76 -9.02 18.60 22.71
CA ASP A 76 -9.72 18.20 21.48
C ASP A 76 -9.00 18.78 20.26
N ARG A 77 -8.67 20.08 20.28
CA ARG A 77 -7.85 20.71 19.21
C ARG A 77 -6.48 20.06 19.07
N GLN A 78 -5.84 19.66 20.18
CA GLN A 78 -4.56 18.96 20.13
C GLN A 78 -4.69 17.55 19.54
N ILE A 79 -5.79 16.86 19.83
CA ILE A 79 -6.06 15.54 19.29
C ILE A 79 -6.32 15.62 17.79
N GLU A 80 -7.12 16.57 17.32
CA GLU A 80 -7.35 16.81 15.88
C GLU A 80 -6.03 17.05 15.13
N GLN A 81 -5.11 17.83 15.70
CA GLN A 81 -3.79 18.06 15.11
C GLN A 81 -2.93 16.79 15.04
N LEU A 82 -2.95 15.96 16.09
CA LEU A 82 -2.20 14.71 16.13
C LEU A 82 -2.81 13.66 15.19
N GLU A 83 -4.14 13.65 15.04
CA GLU A 83 -4.86 12.79 14.10
C GLU A 83 -4.54 13.16 12.65
N LEU A 84 -4.53 14.45 12.31
CA LEU A 84 -4.11 14.90 10.98
C LEU A 84 -2.68 14.45 10.66
N ARG A 85 -1.75 14.64 11.60
CA ARG A 85 -0.36 14.19 11.43
C ARG A 85 -0.24 12.66 11.31
N LEU A 86 -1.10 11.92 12.02
CA LEU A 86 -1.15 10.47 11.92
C LEU A 86 -1.63 10.04 10.52
N GLU A 87 -2.68 10.68 10.00
CA GLU A 87 -3.21 10.43 8.66
C GLU A 87 -2.17 10.73 7.57
N GLU A 88 -1.43 11.84 7.69
CA GLU A 88 -0.32 12.16 6.78
C GLU A 88 0.73 11.03 6.76
N LEU A 89 1.18 10.57 7.93
CA LEU A 89 2.17 9.49 8.02
C LEU A 89 1.64 8.13 7.51
N GLU A 90 0.38 7.78 7.79
CA GLU A 90 -0.23 6.53 7.33
C GLU A 90 -0.51 6.53 5.81
N THR A 91 -0.84 7.69 5.23
CA THR A 91 -1.03 7.82 3.77
C THR A 91 0.29 7.77 3.02
N ASP A 92 1.37 8.29 3.58
CA ASP A 92 2.72 8.15 3.03
C ASP A 92 3.19 6.68 2.97
N GLU A 93 2.80 5.84 3.93
CA GLU A 93 3.07 4.38 3.90
C GLU A 93 2.33 3.67 2.76
N GLY A 94 1.08 4.08 2.47
CA GLY A 94 0.27 3.51 1.39
C GLY A 94 0.63 4.03 -0.01
N ALA A 95 1.28 5.19 -0.09
CA ALA A 95 1.64 5.85 -1.34
C ALA A 95 3.04 5.50 -1.86
N ALA A 96 3.81 4.66 -1.16
CA ALA A 96 5.09 4.16 -1.63
C ALA A 96 4.95 3.67 -3.08
N PRO A 97 5.53 4.38 -4.07
CA PRO A 97 5.32 4.04 -5.46
C PRO A 97 5.99 2.69 -5.69
N VAL A 98 5.18 1.63 -5.80
CA VAL A 98 5.60 0.45 -6.53
C VAL A 98 5.70 0.94 -7.97
N GLU A 99 6.87 1.44 -8.36
CA GLU A 99 7.21 1.73 -9.75
C GLU A 99 7.28 0.39 -10.48
N ILE A 100 6.12 -0.16 -10.80
CA ILE A 100 5.99 -1.18 -11.83
C ILE A 100 6.41 -0.46 -13.10
N PRO A 101 7.50 -0.87 -13.78
CA PRO A 101 7.89 -0.23 -15.02
C PRO A 101 6.72 -0.36 -16.00
N LYS A 102 6.07 0.77 -16.28
CA LYS A 102 5.00 0.87 -17.26
C LYS A 102 5.62 0.62 -18.63
N THR A 103 5.61 -0.62 -19.07
CA THR A 103 5.75 -0.94 -20.50
C THR A 103 4.70 -0.12 -21.26
N PRO A 104 5.04 0.63 -22.31
CA PRO A 104 4.06 1.47 -23.00
C PRO A 104 3.01 0.58 -23.64
N ARG A 105 1.82 0.51 -23.02
CA ARG A 105 0.65 -0.09 -23.66
C ARG A 105 0.16 0.93 -24.68
N ALA A 106 0.32 0.59 -25.96
CA ALA A 106 -0.14 1.39 -27.08
C ALA A 106 -1.56 1.91 -26.84
N ALA A 107 -1.72 3.22 -27.02
CA ALA A 107 -2.99 3.92 -26.86
C ALA A 107 -4.02 3.33 -27.84
N VAL A 108 -5.11 2.80 -27.30
CA VAL A 108 -6.31 2.50 -28.09
C VAL A 108 -7.03 3.82 -28.30
N GLU A 109 -7.06 4.29 -29.55
CA GLU A 109 -7.85 5.44 -30.01
C GLU A 109 -9.31 5.30 -29.55
N GLN A 110 -9.78 6.27 -28.77
CA GLN A 110 -11.20 6.40 -28.45
C GLN A 110 -11.91 7.08 -29.62
N ALA A 111 -12.81 6.35 -30.27
CA ALA A 111 -13.69 6.89 -31.31
C ALA A 111 -14.61 8.01 -30.73
N PRO A 112 -14.90 9.07 -31.50
CA PRO A 112 -15.68 10.21 -31.01
C PRO A 112 -17.16 9.83 -30.79
N ARG A 113 -17.69 10.19 -29.61
CA ARG A 113 -19.09 10.01 -29.24
C ARG A 113 -19.97 10.99 -30.04
N LYS A 114 -20.91 10.44 -30.82
CA LYS A 114 -22.01 11.23 -31.42
C LYS A 114 -22.96 11.73 -30.32
N PRO A 115 -23.38 13.01 -30.34
CA PRO A 115 -24.41 13.48 -29.41
C PRO A 115 -25.80 12.97 -29.82
N LEU A 116 -26.60 12.58 -28.83
CA LEU A 116 -28.02 12.23 -28.98
C LEU A 116 -28.87 13.51 -29.07
N PRO A 117 -29.92 13.54 -29.92
CA PRO A 117 -30.70 14.75 -30.16
C PRO A 117 -31.60 15.12 -28.97
N GLU A 118 -31.72 16.42 -28.74
CA GLU A 118 -32.62 17.04 -27.77
C GLU A 118 -34.07 16.95 -28.27
N THR A 119 -35.00 16.49 -27.43
CA THR A 119 -36.41 16.86 -27.55
C THR A 119 -37.17 16.67 -26.23
N SER A 120 -37.55 17.82 -25.66
CA SER A 120 -38.73 18.15 -24.84
C SER A 120 -39.20 17.22 -23.70
N ALA A 121 -38.94 17.69 -22.49
CA ALA A 121 -39.86 17.88 -21.36
C ALA A 121 -41.07 16.94 -21.18
N ALA A 122 -41.08 16.23 -20.04
CA ALA A 122 -42.28 16.06 -19.23
C ALA A 122 -41.92 15.95 -17.74
N ARG A 123 -42.52 16.84 -16.96
CA ARG A 123 -42.41 16.97 -15.50
C ARG A 123 -43.41 16.02 -14.83
N ALA A 124 -42.95 15.22 -13.87
CA ALA A 124 -43.80 14.63 -12.82
C ALA A 124 -42.94 14.31 -11.58
N PRO A 125 -43.53 14.31 -10.37
CA PRO A 125 -42.89 14.92 -9.22
C PRO A 125 -42.18 13.98 -8.24
N ASN A 126 -41.25 14.61 -7.53
CA ASN A 126 -40.59 14.23 -6.29
C ASN A 126 -41.48 13.44 -5.30
N THR A 127 -41.04 12.24 -4.94
CA THR A 127 -41.40 11.59 -3.67
C THR A 127 -40.12 11.07 -3.00
N PRO A 128 -39.82 11.47 -1.75
CA PRO A 128 -38.68 10.92 -1.03
C PRO A 128 -39.06 9.53 -0.49
N ALA A 129 -38.49 8.48 -1.08
CA ALA A 129 -38.50 7.14 -0.49
C ALA A 129 -37.71 7.16 0.82
N ARG A 130 -38.44 7.25 1.93
CA ARG A 130 -37.94 7.08 3.29
C ARG A 130 -37.69 5.59 3.50
N ILE A 131 -36.44 5.14 3.34
CA ILE A 131 -36.02 3.84 3.85
C ILE A 131 -34.94 4.08 4.91
N CYS A 132 -35.37 3.89 6.15
CA CYS A 132 -34.51 3.84 7.31
C CYS A 132 -33.68 2.55 7.28
N ARG A 133 -32.36 2.74 7.40
CA ARG A 133 -31.28 1.86 7.87
C ARG A 133 -31.72 0.49 8.42
N GLU A 134 -31.31 -0.58 7.74
CA GLU A 134 -31.01 -1.85 8.41
C GLU A 134 -29.74 -2.48 7.83
N VAL A 135 -29.02 -3.14 8.74
CA VAL A 135 -27.60 -3.43 8.71
C VAL A 135 -27.26 -4.60 7.78
N LEU A 136 -26.18 -4.40 7.03
CA LEU A 136 -25.43 -5.42 6.30
C LEU A 136 -25.15 -6.64 7.17
N ARG A 137 -25.59 -7.83 6.73
CA ARG A 137 -24.97 -9.08 7.17
C ARG A 137 -24.33 -9.76 5.97
N VAL A 138 -23.08 -9.37 5.71
CA VAL A 138 -22.18 -10.15 4.86
C VAL A 138 -21.86 -11.44 5.60
N ARG A 139 -22.16 -12.54 4.92
CA ARG A 139 -21.95 -13.92 5.32
C ARG A 139 -20.45 -14.21 5.34
N TRP A 140 -19.78 -13.99 6.47
CA TRP A 140 -18.47 -14.60 6.70
C TRP A 140 -18.68 -15.96 7.36
N ARG A 141 -18.29 -16.98 6.60
CA ARG A 141 -18.18 -18.37 6.99
C ARG A 141 -16.85 -18.47 7.74
N ASP A 142 -16.92 -18.69 9.05
CA ASP A 142 -15.84 -19.36 9.77
C ASP A 142 -16.43 -20.32 10.80
N GLU A 143 -16.23 -21.61 10.50
CA GLU A 143 -16.40 -22.73 11.40
C GLU A 143 -15.29 -22.69 12.45
N ALA A 144 -15.56 -22.18 13.65
CA ALA A 144 -14.85 -22.61 14.85
C ALA A 144 -15.56 -22.11 16.11
N ALA A 145 -15.62 -22.99 17.11
CA ALA A 145 -16.07 -22.72 18.47
C ALA A 145 -17.59 -22.50 18.64
N GLY A 146 -18.31 -23.63 18.64
CA GLY A 146 -19.66 -23.70 19.19
C GLY A 146 -19.69 -23.19 20.63
N ARG A 147 -20.45 -22.11 20.85
CA ARG A 147 -21.10 -21.82 22.13
C ARG A 147 -22.45 -21.18 21.85
N ARG A 148 -23.50 -22.00 22.00
CA ARG A 148 -24.87 -21.57 22.13
C ARG A 148 -25.00 -20.85 23.47
N TYR A 149 -25.35 -19.57 23.47
CA TYR A 149 -25.99 -18.94 24.63
C TYR A 149 -27.44 -18.66 24.29
N CYS A 150 -28.33 -19.44 24.89
CA CYS A 150 -29.73 -19.09 25.05
C CYS A 150 -29.90 -18.30 26.36
N ARG A 151 -30.76 -17.27 26.29
CA ARG A 151 -31.61 -16.68 27.35
C ARG A 151 -30.94 -15.85 28.45
N THR A 152 -31.55 -14.69 28.75
CA THR A 152 -32.72 -14.59 29.66
C THR A 152 -33.49 -13.28 29.50
N THR A 153 -34.82 -13.39 29.62
CA THR A 153 -35.94 -12.41 29.72
C THR A 153 -36.04 -11.30 28.69
#